data_AF-U1MU02-F1
#
_entry.id   AF-U1MU02-F1
#
_cell.length_a   1.000
_cell.length_b   1.000
_cell.length_c   1.000
_cell.angle_alpha   90.00
_cell.angle_beta   90.00
_cell.angle_gamma   90.00
#
_symmetry.space_group_name_H-M   'P 1'
#
loop_
_entity.id
_entity.type
_entity.pdbx_description
1 polymer ?
#
loop_
_entity_poly.entity_id
_entity_poly.type
_entity_poly.pdbx_seq_one_letter_code
_entity_poly.pdbx_strand_id
1 'polypeptide(L)'
;MYQRFEAEVAGGLGPGVDHDPSREPRLVGPLHYEFDGWLGDDIVTTSGYWIVSAPLADALRASTLSGFELAEVVVTTEQQFGALPLPRPFPERWERLVPTGSRAAGDDVVLEDRVDLLVSDAALALLQEFEIGEAFTTPADEPPFEGDVMQRFLAQQRAKGNPV
;
A
#
# COMPACT_ATOMS: atom_id res chain seq x y z
N MET A 1 10.20 -1.77 16.79
CA MET A 1 9.03 -0.87 16.80
C MET A 1 8.27 -1.09 15.50
N TYR A 2 7.03 -0.61 15.39
CA TYR A 2 6.30 -0.63 14.13
C TYR A 2 5.99 0.79 13.68
N GLN A 3 6.10 1.03 12.39
CA GLN A 3 5.63 2.23 11.73
C GLN A 3 4.44 1.86 10.84
N ARG A 4 3.40 2.69 10.82
CA ARG A 4 2.40 2.68 9.76
C ARG A 4 3.03 3.31 8.52
N PHE A 5 3.01 2.58 7.41
CA PHE A 5 3.62 2.96 6.15
C PHE A 5 2.52 3.27 5.13
N GLU A 6 2.42 4.55 4.76
CA GLU A 6 1.48 5.05 3.76
C GLU A 6 2.25 5.26 2.45
N ALA A 7 2.06 4.37 1.49
CA ALA A 7 2.71 4.45 0.19
C ALA A 7 2.04 5.47 -0.75
N GLU A 8 2.74 5.84 -1.83
CA GLU A 8 2.18 6.64 -2.91
C GLU A 8 0.89 6.00 -3.47
N VAL A 9 -0.14 6.81 -3.70
CA VAL A 9 -1.33 6.40 -4.46
C VAL A 9 -1.14 6.82 -5.92
N ALA A 10 -0.55 5.92 -6.72
CA ALA A 10 -0.17 6.16 -8.12
C ALA A 10 -1.22 5.70 -9.15
N GLY A 11 -2.43 5.39 -8.68
CA GLY A 11 -3.45 4.78 -9.52
C GLY A 11 -4.50 3.99 -8.74
N GLY A 12 -5.22 3.15 -9.46
CA GLY A 12 -6.44 2.51 -8.97
C GLY A 12 -6.59 1.05 -9.35
N LEU A 13 -7.71 0.49 -8.89
CA LEU A 13 -8.15 -0.85 -9.31
C LEU A 13 -8.50 -0.82 -10.81
N GLY A 14 -7.79 -1.63 -11.58
CA GLY A 14 -7.89 -1.65 -13.04
C GLY A 14 -9.09 -2.45 -13.56
N PRO A 15 -9.37 -2.39 -14.88
CA PRO A 15 -10.48 -3.10 -15.49
C PRO A 15 -10.42 -4.62 -15.28
N GLY A 16 -11.58 -5.21 -14.94
CA GLY A 16 -11.72 -6.66 -14.77
C GLY A 16 -11.36 -7.18 -13.38
N VAL A 17 -10.96 -6.31 -12.45
CA VAL A 17 -10.77 -6.68 -11.05
C VAL A 17 -12.10 -7.10 -10.40
N ASP A 18 -12.09 -8.24 -9.71
CA ASP A 18 -13.20 -8.65 -8.86
C ASP A 18 -12.89 -8.24 -7.42
N HIS A 19 -13.24 -6.99 -7.07
CA HIS A 19 -13.08 -6.41 -5.73
C HIS A 19 -14.42 -5.97 -5.14
N ASP A 20 -14.71 -6.41 -3.91
CA ASP A 20 -15.86 -5.95 -3.14
C ASP A 20 -15.47 -5.81 -1.65
N PRO A 21 -15.53 -4.60 -1.07
CA PRO A 21 -15.12 -4.35 0.31
C PRO A 21 -16.04 -4.97 1.36
N SER A 22 -17.23 -5.44 0.97
CA SER A 22 -18.23 -6.00 1.87
C SER A 22 -18.15 -7.52 2.07
N ARG A 23 -17.34 -8.22 1.25
CA ARG A 23 -17.21 -9.69 1.28
C ARG A 23 -15.82 -10.15 1.75
N GLU A 24 -15.71 -11.45 2.03
CA GLU A 24 -14.44 -12.12 2.34
C GLU A 24 -14.28 -13.38 1.46
N PRO A 25 -13.24 -13.48 0.61
CA PRO A 25 -12.19 -12.49 0.38
C PRO A 25 -12.65 -11.29 -0.43
N ARG A 26 -12.13 -10.09 -0.10
CA ARG A 26 -12.46 -8.85 -0.84
C ARG A 26 -12.07 -8.92 -2.30
N LEU A 27 -10.91 -9.50 -2.59
CA LEU A 27 -10.39 -9.71 -3.93
C LEU A 27 -10.50 -11.18 -4.31
N VAL A 28 -11.07 -11.46 -5.48
CA VAL A 28 -11.11 -12.80 -6.08
C VAL A 28 -10.28 -12.77 -7.36
N GLY A 29 -9.30 -13.68 -7.46
CA GLY A 29 -8.39 -13.73 -8.61
C GLY A 29 -7.21 -12.74 -8.52
N PRO A 30 -6.54 -12.43 -9.65
CA PRO A 30 -5.41 -11.52 -9.67
C PRO A 30 -5.85 -10.08 -9.36
N LEU A 31 -4.94 -9.30 -8.77
CA LEU A 31 -5.13 -7.86 -8.68
C LEU A 31 -4.86 -7.25 -10.06
N HIS A 32 -5.79 -6.43 -10.55
CA HIS A 32 -5.55 -5.57 -11.70
C HIS A 32 -5.31 -4.16 -11.17
N TYR A 33 -4.19 -3.57 -11.51
CA TYR A 33 -3.80 -2.22 -11.09
C TYR A 33 -3.54 -1.37 -12.33
N GLU A 34 -4.18 -0.20 -12.39
CA GLU A 34 -4.01 0.75 -13.47
C GLU A 34 -3.34 2.02 -12.93
N PHE A 35 -2.14 2.31 -13.43
CA PHE A 35 -1.43 3.56 -13.11
C PHE A 35 -2.07 4.73 -13.87
N ASP A 36 -2.37 5.81 -13.14
CA ASP A 36 -2.81 7.11 -13.67
C ASP A 36 -1.69 8.17 -13.61
N GLY A 37 -0.74 7.98 -12.71
CA GLY A 37 0.52 8.71 -12.61
C GLY A 37 1.56 7.84 -11.91
N TRP A 38 2.79 8.32 -11.78
CA TRP A 38 3.79 7.65 -10.96
C TRP A 38 4.93 8.62 -10.66
N LEU A 39 5.17 8.86 -9.37
CA LEU A 39 6.16 9.82 -8.88
C LEU A 39 7.53 9.17 -8.59
N GLY A 40 7.68 7.89 -8.93
CA GLY A 40 8.96 7.20 -8.93
C GLY A 40 9.13 6.18 -7.82
N ASP A 41 8.17 6.06 -6.90
CA ASP A 41 8.29 5.15 -5.77
C ASP A 41 8.27 3.67 -6.21
N ASP A 42 9.08 2.87 -5.55
CA ASP A 42 9.20 1.43 -5.75
C ASP A 42 8.08 0.64 -5.04
N ILE A 43 7.26 1.32 -4.23
CA ILE A 43 6.04 0.77 -3.63
C ILE A 43 4.90 1.77 -3.76
N VAL A 44 3.76 1.31 -4.29
CA VAL A 44 2.54 2.09 -4.44
C VAL A 44 1.35 1.34 -3.83
N THR A 45 0.25 2.04 -3.56
CA THR A 45 -0.94 1.46 -2.92
C THR A 45 -2.24 1.87 -3.60
N THR A 46 -3.26 1.02 -3.45
CA THR A 46 -4.66 1.37 -3.67
C THR A 46 -5.57 0.43 -2.89
N SER A 47 -6.64 0.95 -2.27
CA SER A 47 -7.70 0.17 -1.63
C SER A 47 -7.22 -0.95 -0.68
N GLY A 48 -6.10 -0.74 0.03
CA GLY A 48 -5.51 -1.73 0.95
C GLY A 48 -4.73 -2.85 0.24
N TYR A 49 -4.21 -2.58 -0.95
CA TYR A 49 -3.29 -3.45 -1.69
C TYR A 49 -2.02 -2.68 -2.02
N TRP A 50 -0.87 -3.35 -1.90
CA TRP A 50 0.44 -2.77 -2.21
C TRP A 50 1.05 -3.46 -3.41
N ILE A 51 1.66 -2.65 -4.27
CA ILE A 51 2.31 -3.09 -5.50
C ILE A 51 3.74 -2.60 -5.44
N VAL A 52 4.70 -3.52 -5.59
CA VAL A 52 6.13 -3.25 -5.48
C VAL A 52 6.82 -3.48 -6.81
N SER A 53 7.81 -2.64 -7.12
CA SER A 53 8.62 -2.78 -8.31
C SER A 53 9.44 -4.07 -8.24
N ALA A 54 9.86 -4.60 -9.38
CA ALA A 54 10.69 -5.80 -9.44
C ALA A 54 11.97 -5.73 -8.57
N PRO A 55 12.75 -4.63 -8.58
CA PRO A 55 13.90 -4.50 -7.68
C PRO A 55 13.54 -4.66 -6.19
N LEU A 56 12.46 -4.02 -5.73
CA LEU A 56 12.03 -4.11 -4.34
C LEU A 56 11.48 -5.51 -4.02
N ALA A 57 10.71 -6.11 -4.92
CA ALA A 57 10.24 -7.49 -4.78
C ALA A 57 11.40 -8.49 -4.65
N ASP A 58 12.45 -8.31 -5.45
CA ASP A 58 13.64 -9.18 -5.43
C ASP A 58 14.41 -9.03 -4.11
N ALA A 59 14.53 -7.81 -3.58
CA ALA A 59 15.15 -7.57 -2.27
C ALA A 59 14.32 -8.13 -1.11
N LEU A 60 13.00 -7.94 -1.12
CA LEU A 60 12.09 -8.55 -0.14
C LEU A 60 12.27 -10.07 -0.13
N ARG A 61 12.28 -10.71 -1.31
CA ARG A 61 12.47 -12.16 -1.44
C ARG A 61 13.84 -12.65 -0.96
N ALA A 62 14.89 -11.83 -1.11
CA ALA A 62 16.25 -12.15 -0.64
C ALA A 62 16.47 -11.84 0.85
N SER A 63 15.56 -11.10 1.48
CA SER A 63 15.64 -10.72 2.88
C SER A 63 15.26 -11.86 3.82
N THR A 64 15.47 -11.65 5.12
CA THR A 64 14.97 -12.52 6.19
C THR A 64 13.66 -12.02 6.79
N LEU A 65 13.01 -11.01 6.19
CA LEU A 65 11.80 -10.41 6.71
C LEU A 65 10.65 -11.40 6.67
N SER A 66 9.74 -11.33 7.64
CA SER A 66 8.55 -12.19 7.72
C SER A 66 7.24 -11.42 7.53
N GLY A 67 6.13 -12.17 7.47
CA GLY A 67 4.78 -11.59 7.43
C GLY A 67 4.33 -11.07 6.07
N PHE A 68 4.94 -11.52 4.97
CA PHE A 68 4.45 -11.18 3.64
C PHE A 68 4.56 -12.33 2.66
N GLU A 69 3.78 -12.21 1.59
CA GLU A 69 3.91 -12.98 0.35
C GLU A 69 4.01 -12.03 -0.83
N LEU A 70 4.64 -12.49 -1.91
CA LEU A 70 4.63 -11.81 -3.20
C LEU A 70 3.74 -12.60 -4.16
N ALA A 71 2.83 -11.88 -4.81
CA ALA A 71 1.84 -12.46 -5.72
C ALA A 71 1.83 -11.72 -7.07
N GLU A 72 1.20 -12.34 -8.06
CA GLU A 72 1.01 -11.72 -9.38
C GLU A 72 0.07 -10.51 -9.30
N VAL A 73 0.38 -9.50 -10.10
CA VAL A 73 -0.45 -8.34 -10.37
C VAL A 73 -0.44 -8.08 -11.87
N VAL A 74 -1.62 -7.78 -12.42
CA VAL A 74 -1.76 -7.31 -13.80
C VAL A 74 -1.66 -5.79 -13.76
N VAL A 75 -0.57 -5.25 -14.28
CA VAL A 75 -0.36 -3.81 -14.36
C VAL A 75 -0.73 -3.29 -15.74
N THR A 76 -1.57 -2.26 -15.78
CA THR A 76 -1.83 -1.44 -16.96
C THR A 76 -1.54 0.03 -16.65
N THR A 77 -1.47 0.84 -17.69
CA THR A 77 -1.37 2.30 -17.59
C THR A 77 -2.54 2.90 -18.35
N GLU A 78 -3.15 3.96 -17.81
CA GLU A 78 -4.19 4.67 -18.54
C GLU A 78 -3.63 5.38 -19.79
N GLN A 79 -4.51 5.84 -20.68
CA GLN A 79 -4.11 6.40 -21.98
C GLN A 79 -3.17 7.61 -21.87
N GLN A 80 -3.41 8.50 -20.90
CA GLN A 80 -2.65 9.73 -20.72
C GLN A 80 -1.31 9.53 -19.98
N PHE A 81 -1.12 8.37 -19.34
CA PHE A 81 0.10 8.06 -18.58
C PHE A 81 1.38 8.23 -19.42
N GLY A 82 1.37 7.75 -20.66
CA GLY A 82 2.54 7.82 -21.56
C GLY A 82 2.91 9.24 -22.00
N ALA A 83 2.05 10.24 -21.76
CA ALA A 83 2.35 11.65 -22.03
C ALA A 83 2.88 12.39 -20.80
N LEU A 84 2.83 11.77 -19.61
CA LEU A 84 3.33 12.37 -18.38
C LEU A 84 4.86 12.31 -18.33
N PRO A 85 5.52 13.38 -17.85
CA PRO A 85 6.94 13.32 -17.57
C PRO A 85 7.18 12.40 -16.36
N LEU A 86 7.88 11.29 -16.58
CA LEU A 86 8.25 10.38 -15.51
C LEU A 86 9.58 10.79 -14.86
N PRO A 87 9.71 10.70 -13.53
CA PRO A 87 10.93 11.09 -12.81
C PRO A 87 12.10 10.13 -13.03
N ARG A 88 11.79 8.87 -13.40
CA ARG A 88 12.73 7.81 -13.74
C ARG A 88 12.08 6.80 -14.70
N PRO A 89 12.83 5.86 -15.30
CA PRO A 89 12.25 4.83 -16.15
C PRO A 89 11.20 4.00 -15.40
N PHE A 90 10.02 3.79 -16.02
CA PHE A 90 8.96 2.97 -15.46
C PHE A 90 9.39 1.49 -15.38
N PRO A 91 9.23 0.81 -14.23
CA PRO A 91 9.57 -0.59 -14.08
C PRO A 91 8.77 -1.48 -15.02
N GLU A 92 9.46 -2.41 -15.70
CA GLU A 92 8.83 -3.36 -16.63
C GLU A 92 8.03 -4.45 -15.91
N ARG A 93 8.33 -4.70 -14.63
CA ARG A 93 7.70 -5.73 -13.82
C ARG A 93 7.36 -5.20 -12.43
N TRP A 94 6.18 -5.58 -11.98
CA TRP A 94 5.63 -5.30 -10.66
C TRP A 94 5.10 -6.59 -10.04
N GLU A 95 5.10 -6.66 -8.73
CA GLU A 95 4.53 -7.75 -7.95
C GLU A 95 3.63 -7.17 -6.86
N ARG A 96 2.59 -7.91 -6.47
CA ARG A 96 1.75 -7.52 -5.34
C ARG A 96 2.41 -7.95 -4.04
N LEU A 97 2.60 -7.01 -3.12
CA LEU A 97 2.96 -7.29 -1.74
C LEU A 97 1.68 -7.63 -0.97
N VAL A 98 1.63 -8.83 -0.39
CA VAL A 98 0.51 -9.31 0.42
C VAL A 98 0.97 -9.43 1.87
N PRO A 99 0.61 -8.49 2.75
CA PRO A 99 0.89 -8.64 4.17
C PRO A 99 0.07 -9.82 4.74
N THR A 100 0.76 -10.74 5.41
CA THR A 100 0.20 -11.94 6.05
C THR A 100 0.56 -12.03 7.53
N GLY A 101 1.45 -11.16 8.01
CA GLY A 101 1.97 -11.20 9.36
C GLY A 101 1.05 -10.61 10.42
N SER A 102 1.45 -10.79 11.67
CA SER A 102 0.79 -10.15 12.82
C SER A 102 1.81 -9.53 13.78
N ARG A 103 1.44 -8.41 14.41
CA ARG A 103 2.27 -7.78 15.46
C ARG A 103 2.49 -8.72 16.65
N ALA A 104 1.52 -9.58 16.96
CA ALA A 104 1.59 -10.52 18.07
C ALA A 104 2.65 -11.61 17.86
N ALA A 105 2.89 -12.00 16.60
CA ALA A 105 3.95 -12.93 16.22
C ALA A 105 5.31 -12.23 16.06
N GLY A 106 5.34 -10.90 16.06
CA GLY A 106 6.56 -10.12 15.82
C GLY A 106 6.97 -10.11 14.35
N ASP A 107 6.03 -10.29 13.42
CA ASP A 107 6.32 -10.31 11.99
C ASP A 107 6.68 -8.93 11.43
N ASP A 108 7.52 -8.88 10.40
CA ASP A 108 8.03 -7.61 9.90
C ASP A 108 7.04 -6.80 9.06
N VAL A 109 6.13 -7.47 8.36
CA VAL A 109 5.10 -6.85 7.53
C VAL A 109 3.73 -7.30 8.03
N VAL A 110 2.86 -6.34 8.36
CA VAL A 110 1.58 -6.64 9.02
C VAL A 110 0.45 -5.83 8.40
N LEU A 111 -0.72 -6.47 8.25
CA LEU A 111 -1.97 -5.79 7.92
C LEU A 111 -2.74 -5.46 9.21
N GLU A 112 -2.93 -4.18 9.50
CA GLU A 112 -3.80 -3.71 10.58
C GLU A 112 -5.08 -3.09 9.99
N ASP A 113 -6.22 -3.34 10.66
CA ASP A 113 -7.54 -2.80 10.28
C ASP A 113 -7.92 -2.93 8.79
N ARG A 114 -7.35 -3.94 8.13
CA ARG A 114 -7.55 -4.32 6.72
C ARG A 114 -6.99 -3.35 5.68
N VAL A 115 -6.50 -2.17 6.06
CA VAL A 115 -6.04 -1.13 5.14
C VAL A 115 -4.68 -0.53 5.52
N ASP A 116 -4.23 -0.74 6.75
CA ASP A 116 -2.97 -0.18 7.23
C ASP A 116 -1.84 -1.19 7.06
N LEU A 117 -0.80 -0.77 6.34
CA LEU A 117 0.46 -1.49 6.30
C LEU A 117 1.30 -1.05 7.49
N LEU A 118 1.61 -1.99 8.38
CA LEU A 118 2.62 -1.77 9.39
C LEU A 118 3.90 -2.50 9.01
N VAL A 119 5.02 -1.82 9.21
CA VAL A 119 6.36 -2.35 8.97
C VAL A 119 7.18 -2.26 10.25
N SER A 120 7.95 -3.31 10.54
CA SER A 120 8.96 -3.25 11.60
C SER A 120 10.09 -2.28 11.21
N ASP A 121 10.94 -1.91 12.17
CA ASP A 121 12.13 -1.10 11.87
C ASP A 121 13.06 -1.78 10.85
N ALA A 122 13.12 -3.12 10.84
CA ALA A 122 13.93 -3.87 9.89
C ALA A 122 13.34 -3.83 8.47
N ALA A 123 12.00 -4.00 8.35
CA ALA A 123 11.32 -3.83 7.07
C ALA A 123 11.44 -2.40 6.55
N LEU A 124 11.27 -1.39 7.42
CA LEU A 124 11.43 0.00 7.03
C LEU A 124 12.85 0.31 6.55
N ALA A 125 13.86 -0.22 7.23
CA ALA A 125 15.25 -0.04 6.81
C ALA A 125 15.49 -0.60 5.40
N LEU A 126 14.91 -1.76 5.06
CA LEU A 126 14.98 -2.31 3.70
C LEU A 126 14.23 -1.41 2.70
N LEU A 127 13.02 -0.95 3.03
CA LEU A 127 12.25 -0.05 2.15
C LEU A 127 13.01 1.25 1.86
N GLN A 128 13.76 1.78 2.83
CA GLN A 128 14.58 2.98 2.70
C GLN A 128 15.81 2.80 1.80
N GLU A 129 16.14 1.58 1.37
CA GLU A 129 17.15 1.32 0.33
C GLU A 129 16.61 1.56 -1.10
N PHE A 130 15.30 1.78 -1.25
CA PHE A 130 14.58 1.97 -2.51
C PHE A 130 13.95 3.38 -2.59
N GLU A 131 13.37 3.72 -3.75
CA GLU A 131 12.64 4.98 -3.88
C GLU A 131 11.31 4.89 -3.12
N ILE A 132 11.16 5.70 -2.09
CA ILE A 132 9.94 5.85 -1.28
C ILE A 132 9.70 7.33 -0.93
N GLY A 133 9.98 8.21 -1.90
CA GLY A 133 10.00 9.65 -1.72
C GLY A 133 8.64 10.26 -1.42
N GLU A 134 7.57 9.61 -1.87
CA GLU A 134 6.19 10.04 -1.66
C GLU A 134 5.48 9.20 -0.57
N ALA A 135 6.21 8.31 0.09
CA ALA A 135 5.71 7.54 1.22
C ALA A 135 5.81 8.34 2.53
N PHE A 136 4.85 8.10 3.43
CA PHE A 136 4.81 8.67 4.77
C PHE A 136 4.86 7.56 5.82
N THR A 137 5.58 7.80 6.91
CA THR A 137 5.62 6.89 8.05
C THR A 137 5.17 7.58 9.32
N THR A 138 4.32 6.93 10.10
CA THR A 138 3.93 7.37 11.45
C THR A 138 4.11 6.24 12.46
N PRO A 139 4.43 6.53 13.74
CA PRO A 139 4.49 5.49 14.75
C PRO A 139 3.16 4.74 14.85
N ALA A 140 3.19 3.40 14.78
CA ALA A 140 1.96 2.61 14.75
C ALA A 140 1.16 2.67 16.06
N ASP A 141 1.81 3.04 17.17
CA ASP A 141 1.20 3.18 18.49
C ASP A 141 0.60 4.59 18.72
N GLU A 142 0.76 5.50 17.76
CA GLU A 142 0.11 6.81 17.76
C GLU A 142 -1.19 6.74 16.92
N PRO A 143 -2.26 7.40 17.37
CA PRO A 143 -3.49 7.48 16.57
C PRO A 143 -3.18 8.18 15.24
N PRO A 144 -3.81 7.76 14.13
CA PRO A 144 -3.61 8.40 12.84
C PRO A 144 -3.90 9.90 12.95
N PHE A 145 -3.14 10.71 12.22
CA PHE A 145 -3.33 12.16 12.22
C PHE A 145 -4.67 12.50 11.58
N GLU A 146 -5.70 12.66 12.42
CA GLU A 146 -7.00 13.15 11.99
C GLU A 146 -6.86 14.65 11.70
N GLY A 147 -6.61 15.00 10.44
CA GLY A 147 -6.58 16.40 10.00
C GLY A 147 -7.90 17.12 10.32
N ASP A 148 -7.84 18.45 10.46
CA ASP A 148 -8.98 19.29 10.89
C ASP A 148 -10.29 19.03 10.13
N VAL A 149 -10.21 18.67 8.85
CA VAL A 149 -11.37 18.35 8.01
C VAL A 149 -12.01 17.02 8.42
N MET A 150 -11.19 15.99 8.66
CA MET A 150 -11.66 14.69 9.13
C MET A 150 -12.23 14.81 10.56
N GLN A 151 -11.57 15.57 11.43
CA GLN A 151 -12.09 15.88 12.77
C GLN A 151 -13.48 16.51 12.72
N ARG A 152 -13.67 17.51 11.86
CA ARG A 152 -14.98 18.16 11.66
C ARG A 152 -16.01 17.19 11.10
N PHE A 153 -15.62 16.32 10.17
CA PHE A 153 -16.52 15.31 9.61
C PHE A 153 -16.96 14.29 10.67
N LEU A 154 -16.02 13.72 11.44
CA LEU A 154 -16.31 12.78 12.51
C LEU A 154 -17.16 13.43 13.61
N ALA A 155 -16.86 14.68 13.98
CA ALA A 155 -17.67 15.46 14.91
C ALA A 155 -19.11 15.66 14.40
N GLN A 156 -19.28 15.92 13.10
CA GLN A 156 -20.60 16.03 12.48
C GLN A 156 -21.35 14.68 12.44
N GLN A 157 -20.67 13.57 12.22
CA GLN A 157 -21.28 12.23 12.24
C GLN A 157 -21.72 11.84 13.66
N ARG A 158 -20.86 12.07 14.67
CA ARG A 158 -21.20 11.89 16.10
C ARG A 158 -22.39 12.76 16.51
N ALA A 159 -22.41 14.03 16.10
CA ALA A 159 -23.52 14.94 16.39
C ALA A 159 -24.85 14.51 15.74
N LYS A 160 -24.79 13.76 14.64
CA LYS A 160 -25.97 13.19 13.97
C LYS A 160 -26.40 11.83 14.53
N GLY A 161 -25.70 11.32 15.55
CA GLY A 161 -26.01 10.02 16.16
C GLY A 161 -25.70 8.82 15.28
N ASN A 162 -24.94 9.02 14.19
CA ASN A 162 -24.47 7.92 13.37
C ASN A 162 -23.32 7.22 14.10
N PRO A 163 -23.26 5.87 14.06
CA PRO A 163 -22.07 5.17 14.52
C PRO A 163 -20.88 5.62 13.65
N VAL A 164 -19.79 5.95 14.33
CA VAL A 164 -18.48 6.25 13.74
C VAL A 164 -17.57 5.09 14.06
#